data_AF-A0A7C8ZBZ4-F1
#
_entry.id   AF-A0A7C8ZBZ4-F1
#
_cell.length_a   1.000
_cell.length_b   1.000
_cell.length_c   1.000
_cell.angle_alpha   90.00
_cell.angle_beta   90.00
_cell.angle_gamma   90.00
#
_symmetry.space_group_name_H-M   'P 1'
#
loop_
_entity.id
_entity.type
_entity.pdbx_description
1 polymer ?
#
loop_
_entity_poly.entity_id
_entity_poly.type
_entity_poly.pdbx_seq_one_letter_code
_entity_poly.pdbx_strand_id
1 'polypeptide(L)'
;MALQHHCYYLKSRSTNIPRIYLAHSSGDRKENGTQFVKSPAVQFAPLASTFQRRLFLGIGTASVVAIGANFAGITSFLLGLSPEIGRSLRLDVVYPIAGYSRCIQPDEGFEFMYPETWVADQTIFYRAVEKAELERSLDPPPLTS
;
A
#
# COMPACT_ATOMS: atom_id res chain seq x y z
N MET A 1 21.40 -13.89 44.60
CA MET A 1 20.20 -13.04 44.46
C MET A 1 19.69 -13.21 43.06
N ALA A 2 18.46 -13.72 42.93
CA ALA A 2 17.81 -14.04 41.67
C ALA A 2 16.96 -12.85 41.20
N LEU A 3 17.02 -12.51 39.91
CA LEU A 3 16.03 -11.61 39.28
C LEU A 3 15.84 -12.01 37.80
N GLN A 4 14.85 -12.89 37.65
CA GLN A 4 13.91 -13.14 36.57
C GLN A 4 14.13 -12.41 35.23
N HIS A 5 14.51 -13.18 34.20
CA HIS A 5 14.25 -12.85 32.80
C HIS A 5 12.82 -13.24 32.42
N HIS A 6 11.97 -12.25 32.12
CA HIS A 6 10.64 -12.46 31.56
C HIS A 6 10.75 -12.78 30.06
N CYS A 7 10.78 -14.06 29.70
CA CYS A 7 10.54 -14.50 28.32
C CYS A 7 9.02 -14.56 28.07
N TYR A 8 8.52 -13.68 27.21
CA TYR A 8 7.16 -13.78 26.71
C TYR A 8 7.00 -15.02 25.84
N TYR A 9 6.23 -15.99 26.35
CA TYR A 9 5.86 -17.20 25.64
C TYR A 9 4.84 -16.84 24.54
N LEU A 10 5.30 -16.64 23.30
CA LEU A 10 4.41 -16.58 22.15
C LEU A 10 3.79 -17.97 21.95
N LYS A 11 2.55 -18.13 22.42
CA LYS A 11 1.71 -19.29 22.17
C LYS A 11 1.40 -19.33 20.68
N SER A 12 2.27 -20.02 19.92
CA SER A 12 2.05 -20.31 18.51
C SER A 12 0.76 -21.11 18.39
N ARG A 13 -0.29 -20.43 17.89
CA ARG A 13 -1.57 -21.06 17.61
C ARG A 13 -1.36 -21.94 16.39
N SER A 14 -1.26 -23.25 16.64
CA SER A 14 -1.16 -24.27 15.59
C SER A 14 -2.29 -24.07 14.59
N THR A 15 -1.95 -23.50 13.43
CA THR A 15 -2.84 -23.45 12.30
C THR A 15 -2.83 -24.84 11.69
N ASN A 16 -3.98 -25.52 11.76
CA ASN A 16 -4.19 -26.75 11.02
C ASN A 16 -4.09 -26.41 9.53
N ILE A 17 -2.91 -26.57 8.96
CA ILE A 17 -2.70 -26.53 7.53
C ILE A 17 -3.49 -27.72 6.97
N PRO A 18 -4.54 -27.50 6.15
CA PRO A 18 -5.19 -28.61 5.48
C PRO A 18 -4.15 -29.25 4.55
N ARG A 19 -3.79 -30.49 4.87
CA ARG A 19 -2.87 -31.32 4.11
C ARG A 19 -3.39 -31.41 2.68
N ILE A 20 -2.74 -30.69 1.76
CA ILE A 20 -3.05 -30.78 0.33
C ILE A 20 -2.57 -32.16 -0.11
N TYR A 21 -3.52 -33.08 -0.32
CA TYR A 21 -3.23 -34.35 -0.95
C TYR A 21 -3.02 -34.09 -2.44
N LEU A 22 -1.76 -34.07 -2.88
CA LEU A 22 -1.41 -34.26 -4.28
C LEU A 22 -1.93 -35.63 -4.69
N ALA A 23 -2.82 -35.67 -5.69
CA ALA A 23 -3.30 -36.91 -6.28
C ALA A 23 -2.09 -37.64 -6.87
N HIS A 24 -1.60 -38.65 -6.15
CA HIS A 24 -0.56 -39.53 -6.64
C HIS A 24 -1.18 -40.40 -7.73
N SER A 25 -0.79 -40.15 -8.99
CA SER A 25 -1.15 -40.99 -10.12
C SER A 25 -0.42 -42.33 -9.98
N SER A 26 -1.02 -43.25 -9.21
CA SER A 26 -0.56 -44.63 -9.11
C SER A 26 -1.10 -45.40 -10.31
N GLY A 27 -0.23 -45.60 -11.30
CA GLY A 27 -0.51 -46.51 -12.40
C GLY A 27 -0.68 -47.93 -11.89
N ASP A 28 -1.76 -48.55 -12.36
CA ASP A 28 -1.96 -49.96 -12.69
C ASP A 28 -3.19 -50.57 -12.02
N ARG A 29 -4.33 -50.51 -12.74
CA ARG A 29 -5.43 -51.46 -12.58
C ARG A 29 -6.34 -51.43 -13.80
N LYS A 30 -6.33 -52.53 -14.57
CA LYS A 30 -7.34 -52.85 -15.59
C LYS A 30 -8.67 -53.18 -14.89
N GLU A 31 -9.61 -52.25 -14.87
CA GLU A 31 -11.01 -52.55 -14.57
C GLU A 31 -11.94 -51.84 -15.57
N ASN A 32 -12.72 -52.65 -16.27
CA ASN A 32 -13.77 -52.24 -17.19
C ASN A 32 -14.89 -51.56 -16.39
N GLY A 33 -14.95 -50.24 -16.46
CA GLY A 33 -16.02 -49.43 -15.92
C GLY A 33 -15.75 -47.99 -16.30
N THR A 34 -16.68 -47.36 -17.00
CA THR A 34 -16.57 -46.04 -17.62
C THR A 34 -16.18 -44.99 -16.56
N GLN A 35 -14.88 -44.79 -16.39
CA GLN A 35 -14.31 -43.82 -15.46
C GLN A 35 -14.58 -42.45 -16.07
N PHE A 36 -15.71 -41.86 -15.71
CA PHE A 36 -16.11 -40.53 -16.10
C PHE A 36 -15.01 -39.58 -15.59
N VAL A 37 -14.12 -39.15 -16.47
CA VAL A 37 -13.12 -38.10 -16.19
C VAL A 37 -13.92 -36.86 -15.84
N LYS A 38 -14.19 -36.66 -14.55
CA LYS A 38 -15.04 -35.58 -14.06
C LYS A 38 -14.29 -34.29 -14.36
N SER A 39 -14.81 -33.52 -15.32
CA SER A 39 -14.18 -32.28 -15.79
C SER A 39 -13.77 -31.41 -14.58
N PRO A 40 -12.57 -30.81 -14.60
CA PRO A 40 -12.09 -29.95 -13.52
C PRO A 40 -13.12 -28.89 -13.11
N ALA A 41 -13.88 -28.36 -14.07
CA ALA A 41 -14.95 -27.38 -13.82
C ALA A 41 -16.04 -27.90 -12.86
N VAL A 42 -16.38 -29.20 -12.92
CA VAL A 42 -17.36 -29.83 -12.03
C VAL A 42 -16.76 -30.09 -10.64
N GLN A 43 -15.46 -30.39 -10.58
CA GLN A 43 -14.75 -30.63 -9.32
C GLN A 43 -14.54 -29.33 -8.52
N PHE A 44 -14.29 -28.20 -9.20
CA PHE A 44 -14.03 -26.90 -8.59
C PHE A 44 -15.25 -25.96 -8.53
N ALA A 45 -16.41 -26.36 -9.08
CA ALA A 45 -17.65 -25.58 -9.00
C ALA A 45 -18.00 -25.07 -7.57
N PRO A 46 -17.81 -25.85 -6.49
CA PRO A 46 -18.09 -25.37 -5.13
C PRO A 46 -17.15 -24.24 -4.68
N LEU A 47 -15.93 -24.20 -5.22
CA LEU A 47 -14.90 -23.22 -4.85
C LEU A 47 -15.04 -21.91 -5.63
N ALA A 48 -15.69 -21.94 -6.79
CA ALA A 48 -15.88 -20.79 -7.66
C ALA A 48 -16.55 -19.60 -6.92
N SER A 49 -17.62 -19.86 -6.16
CA SER A 49 -18.34 -18.81 -5.42
C SER A 49 -17.46 -18.15 -4.34
N THR A 50 -16.65 -18.94 -3.63
CA THR A 50 -15.74 -18.43 -2.60
C THR A 50 -14.58 -17.64 -3.19
N PHE A 51 -14.04 -18.12 -4.32
CA PHE A 51 -12.98 -17.44 -5.06
C PHE A 51 -13.48 -16.12 -5.63
N GLN A 52 -14.66 -16.10 -6.25
CA GLN A 52 -15.29 -14.88 -6.75
C GLN A 52 -15.46 -13.85 -5.63
N ARG A 53 -16.00 -14.24 -4.46
CA ARG A 53 -16.16 -13.31 -3.34
C ARG A 53 -14.82 -12.71 -2.89
N ARG A 54 -13.77 -13.54 -2.78
CA ARG A 54 -12.43 -13.09 -2.39
C ARG A 54 -11.78 -12.22 -3.47
N LEU A 55 -12.00 -12.55 -4.74
CA LEU A 55 -11.49 -11.79 -5.87
C LEU A 55 -12.14 -10.42 -5.94
N PHE A 56 -13.47 -10.34 -5.86
CA PHE A 56 -14.19 -9.08 -5.85
C PHE A 56 -13.83 -8.23 -4.64
N LEU A 57 -13.77 -8.84 -3.46
CA LEU A 57 -13.36 -8.12 -2.26
C LEU A 57 -11.91 -7.64 -2.37
N GLY A 58 -10.99 -8.48 -2.84
CA GLY A 58 -9.58 -8.14 -3.00
C GLY A 58 -9.34 -7.04 -4.04
N ILE A 59 -10.00 -7.11 -5.19
CA ILE A 59 -9.95 -6.05 -6.20
C ILE A 59 -10.53 -4.77 -5.62
N GLY A 60 -11.71 -4.83 -4.99
CA GLY A 60 -12.37 -3.66 -4.42
C GLY A 60 -11.51 -2.96 -3.37
N THR A 61 -10.95 -3.70 -2.41
CA THR A 61 -10.08 -3.12 -1.38
C THR A 61 -8.77 -2.58 -1.96
N ALA A 62 -8.15 -3.32 -2.88
CA ALA A 62 -6.93 -2.87 -3.55
C ALA A 62 -7.16 -1.60 -4.38
N SER A 63 -8.28 -1.47 -5.08
CA SER A 63 -8.63 -0.28 -5.86
C SER A 63 -8.78 0.96 -4.97
N VAL A 64 -9.46 0.82 -3.83
CA VAL A 64 -9.61 1.95 -2.88
C VAL A 64 -8.24 2.41 -2.38
N VAL A 65 -7.38 1.48 -1.99
CA VAL A 65 -6.01 1.82 -1.54
C VAL A 65 -5.20 2.44 -2.68
N ALA A 66 -5.30 1.89 -3.89
CA ALA A 66 -4.55 2.38 -5.04
C ALA A 66 -4.91 3.82 -5.41
N ILE A 67 -6.20 4.17 -5.36
CA ILE A 67 -6.67 5.55 -5.56
C ILE A 67 -6.26 6.43 -4.37
N GLY A 68 -6.54 6.02 -3.14
CA GLY A 68 -6.22 6.83 -1.95
C GLY A 68 -4.74 7.13 -1.79
N ALA A 69 -3.88 6.16 -2.07
CA ALA A 69 -2.43 6.31 -1.98
C ALA A 69 -1.79 6.87 -3.25
N ASN A 70 -2.57 7.18 -4.29
CA ASN A 70 -2.06 7.52 -5.63
C ASN A 70 -1.02 6.50 -6.13
N PHE A 71 -1.25 5.20 -5.85
CA PHE A 71 -0.30 4.15 -6.18
C PHE A 71 -0.08 4.09 -7.69
N ALA A 72 1.19 4.05 -8.10
CA ALA A 72 1.59 4.14 -9.51
C ALA A 72 1.00 5.34 -10.28
N GLY A 73 0.59 6.41 -9.57
CA GLY A 73 0.03 7.60 -10.19
C GLY A 73 -1.42 7.47 -10.68
N ILE A 74 -2.18 6.46 -10.23
CA ILE A 74 -3.56 6.24 -10.69
C ILE A 74 -4.44 7.48 -10.47
N THR A 75 -4.35 8.12 -9.31
CA THR A 75 -5.17 9.29 -8.98
C THR A 75 -4.74 10.50 -9.78
N SER A 76 -3.43 10.72 -9.90
CA SER A 76 -2.86 11.75 -10.78
C SER A 76 -3.28 11.57 -12.23
N PHE A 77 -3.33 10.34 -12.74
CA PHE A 77 -3.80 10.03 -14.08
C PHE A 77 -5.29 10.35 -14.25
N LEU A 78 -6.15 9.92 -13.30
CA LEU A 78 -7.58 10.20 -13.33
C LEU A 78 -7.88 11.70 -13.26
N LEU A 79 -7.19 12.43 -12.37
CA LEU A 79 -7.30 13.88 -12.26
C LEU A 79 -6.73 14.59 -13.50
N GLY A 80 -5.76 13.98 -14.18
CA GLY A 80 -5.22 14.47 -15.44
C GLY A 80 -6.21 14.41 -16.61
N LEU A 81 -7.27 13.59 -16.54
CA LEU A 81 -8.33 13.54 -17.56
C LEU A 81 -9.23 14.78 -17.53
N SER A 82 -9.42 15.38 -16.35
CA SER A 82 -10.12 16.66 -16.17
C SER A 82 -9.42 17.49 -15.09
N PRO A 83 -8.35 18.20 -15.46
CA PRO A 83 -7.51 18.92 -14.50
C PRO A 83 -8.24 20.09 -13.85
N GLU A 84 -9.28 20.65 -14.49
CA GLU A 84 -10.07 21.77 -13.96
C GLU A 84 -10.78 21.38 -12.65
N ILE A 85 -11.36 20.19 -12.61
CA ILE A 85 -12.10 19.70 -11.44
C ILE A 85 -11.15 19.50 -10.27
N GLY A 86 -10.02 18.81 -10.51
CA GLY A 86 -9.02 18.58 -9.48
C GLY A 86 -8.40 19.88 -8.94
N ARG A 87 -8.12 20.85 -9.83
CA ARG A 87 -7.58 22.17 -9.44
C ARG A 87 -8.60 23.05 -8.72
N SER A 88 -9.88 22.95 -9.07
CA SER A 88 -10.96 23.67 -8.37
C SER A 88 -11.14 23.17 -6.93
N LEU A 89 -10.93 21.87 -6.72
CA LEU A 89 -10.94 21.21 -5.41
C LEU A 89 -9.59 21.28 -4.69
N ARG A 90 -8.57 21.93 -5.28
CA ARG A 90 -7.19 22.04 -4.75
C ARG A 90 -6.53 20.69 -4.48
N LEU A 91 -6.90 19.65 -5.23
CA LEU A 91 -6.28 18.33 -5.13
C LEU A 91 -4.84 18.32 -5.65
N ASP A 92 -4.45 19.32 -6.45
CA ASP A 92 -3.09 19.55 -6.92
C ASP A 92 -2.07 19.92 -5.82
N VAL A 93 -2.52 20.15 -4.59
CA VAL A 93 -1.65 20.28 -3.41
C VAL A 93 -1.18 18.91 -2.91
N VAL A 94 -2.03 17.89 -3.03
CA VAL A 94 -1.77 16.54 -2.48
C VAL A 94 -1.32 15.57 -3.56
N TYR A 95 -1.92 15.67 -4.75
CA TYR A 95 -1.64 14.79 -5.88
C TYR A 95 -1.29 15.62 -7.11
N PRO A 96 -0.17 15.36 -7.80
CA PRO A 96 0.19 16.10 -8.99
C PRO A 96 -0.88 15.92 -10.07
N ILE A 97 -1.26 17.02 -10.74
CA ILE A 97 -2.27 17.04 -11.80
C ILE A 97 -1.61 17.54 -13.09
N ALA A 98 -1.61 16.68 -14.12
CA ALA A 98 -0.98 16.95 -15.41
C ALA A 98 0.51 17.37 -15.28
N GLY A 99 1.24 16.77 -14.32
CA GLY A 99 2.66 17.03 -14.08
C GLY A 99 2.96 18.32 -13.31
N TYR A 100 1.95 18.97 -12.72
CA TYR A 100 2.11 20.14 -11.86
C TYR A 100 1.53 19.90 -10.47
N SER A 101 2.21 20.42 -9.48
CA SER A 101 1.76 20.50 -8.09
C SER A 101 1.60 21.96 -7.67
N ARG A 102 0.80 22.20 -6.65
CA ARG A 102 0.52 23.53 -6.11
C ARG A 102 1.00 23.64 -4.68
N CYS A 103 1.77 24.69 -4.39
CA CYS A 103 2.07 25.10 -3.03
C CYS A 103 1.08 26.20 -2.61
N ILE A 104 0.49 26.05 -1.42
CA ILE A 104 -0.38 27.05 -0.81
C ILE A 104 0.18 27.37 0.57
N GLN A 105 0.53 28.64 0.79
CA GLN A 105 1.02 29.12 2.07
C GLN A 105 -0.02 30.10 2.64
N PRO A 106 -1.00 29.62 3.42
CA PRO A 106 -2.14 30.43 3.83
C PRO A 106 -1.76 31.59 4.76
N ASP A 107 -0.70 31.42 5.56
CA ASP A 107 -0.22 32.44 6.50
C ASP A 107 0.36 33.66 5.79
N GLU A 108 0.95 33.45 4.62
CA GLU A 108 1.61 34.48 3.82
C GLU A 108 0.79 34.90 2.58
N GLY A 109 -0.29 34.17 2.27
CA GLY A 109 -1.19 34.46 1.17
C GLY A 109 -0.65 34.10 -0.22
N PHE A 110 0.41 33.30 -0.31
CA PHE A 110 1.02 32.91 -1.57
C PHE A 110 0.48 31.58 -2.08
N GLU A 111 0.25 31.52 -3.40
CA GLU A 111 -0.14 30.32 -4.12
C GLU A 111 0.65 30.27 -5.42
N PHE A 112 1.34 29.16 -5.67
CA PHE A 112 2.06 28.97 -6.92
C PHE A 112 2.03 27.52 -7.37
N MET A 113 2.08 27.34 -8.68
CA MET A 113 2.21 26.02 -9.31
C MET A 113 3.66 25.79 -9.72
N TYR A 114 4.12 24.56 -9.54
CA TYR A 114 5.46 24.12 -9.93
C TYR A 114 5.40 22.73 -10.58
N PRO A 115 6.30 22.42 -11.52
CA PRO A 115 6.38 21.08 -12.10
C PRO A 115 6.68 20.02 -11.05
N GLU A 116 6.07 18.84 -11.17
CA GLU A 116 6.31 17.69 -10.27
C GLU A 116 7.78 17.25 -10.26
N THR A 117 8.50 17.46 -11.36
CA THR A 117 9.92 17.10 -11.49
C THR A 117 10.86 18.02 -10.71
N TRP A 118 10.35 19.09 -10.10
CA TRP A 118 11.16 19.99 -9.31
C TRP A 118 11.47 19.37 -7.96
N VAL A 119 12.75 19.13 -7.72
CA VAL A 119 13.25 18.71 -6.42
C VAL A 119 13.50 19.98 -5.60
N ALA A 120 13.04 20.00 -4.35
CA ALA A 120 13.38 21.06 -3.41
C ALA A 120 14.90 21.12 -3.23
N ASP A 121 15.45 22.33 -3.03
CA ASP A 121 16.86 22.49 -2.70
C ASP A 121 17.15 21.74 -1.39
N GLN A 122 17.96 20.69 -1.51
CA GLN A 122 18.35 19.84 -0.39
C GLN A 122 19.01 20.65 0.71
N THR A 123 19.76 21.70 0.36
CA THR A 123 20.44 22.57 1.32
C THR A 123 19.46 23.31 2.20
N ILE A 124 18.38 23.85 1.61
CA ILE A 124 17.32 24.56 2.35
C ILE A 124 16.60 23.57 3.27
N PHE A 125 16.29 22.37 2.77
CA PHE A 125 15.65 21.32 3.55
C PHE A 125 16.47 20.91 4.77
N TYR A 126 17.76 20.58 4.60
CA TYR A 126 18.62 20.19 5.71
C TYR A 126 18.78 21.30 6.75
N ARG A 127 18.91 22.55 6.31
CA ARG A 127 18.96 23.70 7.24
C ARG A 127 17.66 23.88 8.01
N ALA A 128 16.51 23.66 7.38
CA ALA A 128 15.22 23.74 8.06
C ALA A 128 15.06 22.63 9.10
N VAL A 129 15.47 21.40 8.75
CA VAL A 129 15.50 20.26 9.69
C VAL A 129 16.45 20.53 10.85
N GLU A 130 17.67 21.00 10.57
CA GLU A 130 18.66 21.36 11.60
C GLU A 130 18.13 22.41 12.56
N LYS A 131 17.49 23.48 12.05
CA LYS A 131 16.85 24.50 12.89
C LYS A 131 15.73 23.91 13.75
N ALA A 132 14.86 23.08 13.17
CA ALA A 132 13.77 22.46 13.91
C ALA A 132 14.28 21.49 14.99
N GLU A 133 15.35 20.73 14.72
CA GLU A 133 15.99 19.87 15.72
C GLU A 133 16.69 20.68 16.82
N LEU A 134 17.32 21.82 16.49
CA LEU A 134 17.91 22.73 17.47
C LEU A 134 16.85 23.35 18.38
N GLU A 135 15.72 23.81 17.82
CA GLU A 135 14.59 24.35 18.58
C GLU A 135 13.89 23.29 19.42
N ARG A 136 13.88 22.03 18.96
CA ARG A 136 13.35 20.88 19.68
C ARG A 136 14.32 20.37 20.75
N SER A 137 15.62 20.61 20.60
CA SER A 137 16.64 20.18 21.55
C SER A 137 16.48 20.89 22.87
N LEU A 138 16.62 20.14 23.96
CA LEU A 138 16.69 20.70 25.32
C LEU A 138 18.11 21.13 25.70
N ASP A 139 19.09 20.85 24.84
CA ASP A 139 20.47 21.25 25.09
C ASP A 139 20.62 22.76 24.91
N PRO A 140 21.32 23.44 25.84
CA PRO A 140 21.54 24.87 25.72
C PRO A 140 22.42 25.17 24.50
N PRO A 141 22.23 26.35 23.86
CA PRO A 141 23.03 26.74 22.72
C PRO A 141 24.53 26.77 23.08
N PRO A 142 25.42 26.45 22.12
CA PRO A 142 26.85 26.45 22.36
C PRO A 142 27.34 27.82 22.82
N LEU A 143 28.27 27.82 23.79
CA LEU A 143 28.87 29.05 24.31
C LEU A 143 29.67 29.72 23.20
N THR A 144 29.28 30.94 22.83
CA THR A 144 30.04 31.78 21.91
C THR A 144 31.33 32.24 22.61
N SER A 145 32.49 31.80 22.12
CA SER A 145 33.81 32.29 22.55
C SER A 145 34.19 33.59 21.87
#